data_AF-A0A1G2XRH1-F1
#
_entry.id   AF-A0A1G2XRH1-F1
#
_cell.length_a   1.000
_cell.length_b   1.000
_cell.length_c   1.000
_cell.angle_alpha   90.00
_cell.angle_beta   90.00
_cell.angle_gamma   90.00
#
_symmetry.space_group_name_H-M   'P 1'
#
loop_
_entity.id
_entity.type
_entity.pdbx_description
1 polymer ?
#
loop_
_entity_poly.entity_id
_entity_poly.type
_entity_poly.pdbx_seq_one_letter_code
_entity_poly.pdbx_strand_id
1 'polypeptide(L)' 'MVYAYRDRKCKKRNFRKLWILRINAAAKMRGINYSRFINGLTKANVVVDRKILAETAVNDPVAFDELVGLSKQHI' A
#
# COMPACT_ATOMS: atom_id res chain seq x y z
N MET A 1 -11.90 29.29 11.67
CA MET A 1 -10.69 28.96 10.87
C MET A 1 -9.81 27.82 11.42
N VAL A 2 -9.77 27.57 12.75
CA VAL A 2 -8.92 26.51 13.35
C VAL A 2 -9.24 25.10 12.86
N TYR A 3 -10.52 24.77 12.68
CA TYR A 3 -10.96 23.45 12.21
C TYR A 3 -10.51 23.14 10.77
N ALA A 4 -10.69 24.07 9.82
CA ALA A 4 -10.32 23.87 8.42
C ALA A 4 -8.81 23.59 8.20
N TYR A 5 -7.93 24.17 9.03
CA TYR A 5 -6.50 23.86 8.98
C TYR A 5 -6.19 22.46 9.54
N ARG A 6 -6.81 22.11 10.69
CA ARG A 6 -6.68 20.78 11.30
C ARG A 6 -7.19 19.69 10.35
N ASP A 7 -8.33 19.89 9.74
CA ASP A 7 -9.00 18.89 8.92
C ASP A 7 -8.24 18.61 7.62
N ARG A 8 -7.54 19.60 7.05
CA ARG A 8 -6.58 19.38 5.94
C ARG A 8 -5.45 18.43 6.33
N LYS A 9 -4.91 18.53 7.55
CA LYS A 9 -3.90 17.60 8.07
C LYS A 9 -4.49 16.22 8.36
N CYS A 10 -5.71 16.15 8.88
CA CYS A 10 -6.41 14.89 9.14
C CYS A 10 -6.75 14.15 7.85
N LYS A 11 -7.21 14.85 6.81
CA LYS A 11 -7.54 14.29 5.49
C LYS A 11 -6.37 13.48 4.91
N LYS A 12 -5.14 13.99 4.99
CA LYS A 12 -3.92 13.28 4.54
C LYS A 12 -3.70 11.97 5.32
N ARG A 13 -3.91 11.96 6.64
CA ARG A 13 -3.78 10.76 7.47
C ARG A 13 -4.89 9.74 7.17
N ASN A 14 -6.11 10.22 6.98
CA ASN A 14 -7.26 9.36 6.69
C ASN A 14 -7.08 8.64 5.34
N PHE A 15 -6.61 9.33 4.31
CA PHE A 15 -6.28 8.67 3.03
C PHE A 15 -5.15 7.67 3.16
N ARG A 16 -4.09 7.99 3.91
CA ARG A 16 -3.01 7.04 4.15
C ARG A 16 -3.50 5.78 4.85
N LYS A 17 -4.39 5.91 5.85
CA LYS A 17 -5.04 4.76 6.51
C LYS A 17 -5.86 3.94 5.53
N LEU A 18 -6.64 4.60 4.67
CA LEU A 18 -7.45 3.93 3.65
C LEU A 18 -6.59 3.14 2.67
N TRP A 19 -5.49 3.71 2.16
CA TRP A 19 -4.60 3.01 1.24
C TRP A 19 -3.93 1.80 1.90
N ILE A 20 -3.47 1.93 3.14
CA ILE A 20 -2.91 0.80 3.90
C ILE A 20 -3.95 -0.32 4.05
N LEU A 21 -5.20 0.04 4.37
CA LEU A 21 -6.27 -0.94 4.50
C LEU A 21 -6.52 -1.70 3.18
N ARG A 22 -6.59 -0.98 2.06
CA ARG A 22 -6.77 -1.56 0.72
C ARG A 22 -5.62 -2.49 0.35
N ILE A 23 -4.38 -2.04 0.52
CA ILE A 23 -3.18 -2.85 0.25
C ILE A 23 -3.16 -4.09 1.14
N ASN A 24 -3.49 -3.94 2.43
CA ASN A 24 -3.50 -5.06 3.37
C ASN A 24 -4.52 -6.12 2.97
N ALA A 25 -5.71 -5.73 2.52
CA ALA A 25 -6.71 -6.67 2.01
C ALA A 25 -6.19 -7.43 0.78
N ALA A 26 -5.65 -6.71 -0.21
CA ALA A 26 -5.12 -7.31 -1.44
C ALA A 26 -3.90 -8.20 -1.20
N ALA A 27 -3.02 -7.82 -0.28
CA ALA A 27 -1.87 -8.60 0.16
C ALA A 27 -2.33 -9.89 0.88
N LYS A 28 -3.33 -9.77 1.77
CA LYS A 28 -3.85 -10.91 2.54
C LYS A 28 -4.48 -11.97 1.64
N MET A 29 -5.17 -11.56 0.57
CA MET A 29 -5.69 -12.49 -0.45
C MET A 29 -4.58 -13.31 -1.12
N ARG A 30 -3.35 -12.80 -1.16
CA ARG A 30 -2.16 -13.44 -1.77
C ARG A 30 -1.25 -14.12 -0.74
N GLY A 31 -1.74 -14.26 0.49
CA GLY A 31 -1.05 -14.96 1.58
C GLY A 31 0.08 -14.17 2.26
N ILE A 32 0.13 -12.84 2.10
CA ILE A 32 1.17 -11.99 2.67
C ILE A 32 0.57 -10.84 3.47
N ASN A 33 1.20 -10.46 4.59
CA ASN A 33 0.76 -9.30 5.37
C ASN A 33 1.41 -8.01 4.85
N TYR A 34 0.75 -6.87 5.07
CA TYR A 34 1.25 -5.57 4.63
C TYR A 34 2.69 -5.28 5.08
N SER A 35 3.05 -5.58 6.32
CA SER A 35 4.39 -5.28 6.84
C SER A 35 5.49 -6.05 6.13
N ARG A 36 5.28 -7.35 5.87
CA ARG A 36 6.19 -8.20 5.10
C ARG A 36 6.25 -7.74 3.65
N PHE A 37 5.11 -7.40 3.06
CA PHE A 37 5.05 -6.90 1.68
C PHE A 37 5.86 -5.61 1.50
N ILE A 38 5.67 -4.62 2.36
CA ILE A 38 6.44 -3.37 2.30
C ILE A 38 7.93 -3.60 2.59
N ASN A 39 8.25 -4.50 3.53
CA ASN A 39 9.65 -4.86 3.80
C ASN A 39 10.32 -5.49 2.57
N GLY A 40 9.66 -6.44 1.91
CA GLY A 40 10.17 -7.08 0.70
C GLY A 40 10.34 -6.09 -0.45
N LEU A 41 9.38 -5.19 -0.68
CA LEU A 41 9.51 -4.12 -1.67
C LEU A 41 10.67 -3.16 -1.37
N THR A 42 10.89 -2.83 -0.09
CA THR A 42 12.00 -1.97 0.33
C THR A 42 13.34 -2.64 0.10
N LYS A 43 13.46 -3.94 0.41
CA LYS A 43 14.65 -4.76 0.15
C LYS A 43 14.91 -4.97 -1.35
N ALA A 44 13.85 -5.06 -2.15
CA ALA A 44 13.92 -5.07 -3.60
C ALA A 44 14.23 -3.67 -4.21
N ASN A 45 14.45 -2.66 -3.36
CA ASN A 45 14.72 -1.27 -3.73
C ASN A 45 13.62 -0.61 -4.58
N VAL A 46 12.39 -1.10 -4.47
CA VAL A 46 11.23 -0.58 -5.19
C VAL A 46 10.56 0.51 -4.35
N VAL A 47 10.73 1.76 -4.77
CA VAL A 47 10.10 2.92 -4.13
C VAL A 47 8.72 3.15 -4.75
N VAL A 48 7.67 2.72 -4.07
CA VAL A 48 6.27 2.90 -4.53
C VAL A 48 5.46 3.74 -3.56
N ASP A 49 4.66 4.68 -4.08
CA ASP A 49 3.68 5.39 -3.27
C ASP A 49 2.46 4.50 -2.98
N ARG A 50 1.97 4.58 -1.75
CA ARG A 50 0.82 3.81 -1.25
C ARG A 50 -0.46 4.16 -1.98
N LYS A 51 -0.59 5.40 -2.49
CA LYS A 51 -1.74 5.78 -3.32
C LYS A 51 -1.81 4.92 -4.57
N ILE A 52 -0.71 4.90 -5.34
CA ILE A 52 -0.61 4.16 -6.59
C ILE A 52 -0.72 2.66 -6.31
N LEU A 53 -0.01 2.15 -5.31
CA LEU A 53 -0.07 0.75 -4.93
C LEU A 53 -1.48 0.28 -4.57
N ALA A 54 -2.26 1.11 -3.87
CA ALA A 54 -3.65 0.81 -3.53
C ALA A 54 -4.60 0.90 -4.73
N GLU A 55 -4.25 1.69 -5.74
CA GLU A 55 -5.00 1.82 -6.99
C GLU A 55 -4.71 0.64 -7.93
N THR A 56 -3.43 0.29 -8.10
CA THR A 56 -3.00 -0.92 -8.82
C THR A 56 -3.63 -2.17 -8.22
N ALA A 57 -3.65 -2.29 -6.88
CA ALA A 57 -4.27 -3.42 -6.19
C ALA A 57 -5.75 -3.64 -6.55
N VAL A 58 -6.47 -2.60 -6.99
CA VAL A 58 -7.89 -2.65 -7.35
C VAL A 58 -8.09 -2.73 -8.86
N ASN A 59 -7.38 -1.91 -9.63
CA ASN A 59 -7.57 -1.77 -11.06
C ASN A 59 -6.80 -2.81 -11.88
N ASP A 60 -5.67 -3.28 -11.38
CA ASP A 60 -4.82 -4.27 -12.04
C ASP A 60 -4.30 -5.32 -11.05
N PRO A 61 -5.09 -6.38 -10.81
CA PRO A 61 -4.68 -7.47 -9.94
C PRO A 61 -3.42 -8.17 -10.45
N VAL A 62 -3.21 -8.26 -11.76
CA VAL A 62 -2.08 -9.00 -12.37
C VAL A 62 -0.77 -8.29 -12.05
N ALA A 63 -0.69 -6.97 -12.28
CA ALA A 63 0.49 -6.20 -11.91
C ALA A 63 0.76 -6.25 -10.39
N PHE A 64 -0.29 -6.28 -9.56
CA PHE A 64 -0.11 -6.42 -8.12
C PHE A 64 0.42 -7.82 -7.71
N ASP A 65 0.03 -8.87 -8.43
CA ASP A 65 0.55 -10.23 -8.23
C ASP A 65 2.06 -10.31 -8.52
N GLU A 66 2.53 -9.66 -9.58
CA GLU A 66 3.97 -9.57 -9.90
C GLU A 66 4.75 -8.85 -8.78
N LEU A 67 4.22 -7.74 -8.28
CA LEU A 67 4.82 -7.01 -7.14
C LEU A 67 4.87 -7.87 -5.88
N VAL A 68 3.84 -8.66 -5.62
CA VAL A 68 3.81 -9.61 -4.50
C VAL A 68 4.82 -10.73 -4.71
N GLY A 69 4.97 -11.24 -5.93
CA GLY A 69 6.01 -12.21 -6.30
C GLY A 69 7.41 -11.68 -6.01
N LEU A 70 7.72 -10.48 -6.52
CA LEU A 70 8.99 -9.79 -6.27
C LEU A 70 9.22 -9.59 -4.77
N SER A 71 8.21 -9.11 -4.04
CA SER A 71 8.33 -8.94 -2.58
C SER A 71 8.62 -10.25 -1.86
N LYS A 72 8.04 -11.39 -2.29
CA LYS A 72 8.25 -12.69 -1.66
C LYS A 72 9.68 -13.21 -1.86
N GLN A 73 10.33 -12.87 -2.98
CA GLN A 73 11.72 -13.25 -3.24
C GLN A 73 12.70 -12.56 -2.27
N HIS A 74 12.36 -11.37 -1.79
CA HIS A 74 13.21 -10.56 -0.93
C HIS A 74 12.77 -10.54 0.55
N ILE A 75 11.80 -11.36 0.96
CA ILE A 75 11.29 -11.39 2.34
C ILE A 75 12.24 -12.07 3.31
#